data_AF-A0AAI8YPL2-F1
#
_entry.id   AF-A0AAI8YPL2-F1
#
_cell.length_a   1.000
_cell.length_b   1.000
_cell.length_c   1.000
_cell.angle_alpha   90.00
_cell.angle_beta   90.00
_cell.angle_gamma   90.00
#
_symmetry.space_group_name_H-M   'P 1'
#
loop_
_entity.id
_entity.type
_entity.pdbx_description
1 polymer ?
#
loop_
_entity_poly.entity_id
_entity_poly.type
_entity_poly.pdbx_seq_one_letter_code
_entity_poly.pdbx_strand_id
1 'polypeptide(L)'
;MVVSSPVEKPQVPDDLGPIQEYDRRVAAGRLREDEHQRGIIQSLQHLHDELIQYRAPPVVHPTFESLKPSKSLFGWFGLKAGTAAIQQIPDDLPRGLYLYGDVGSGKTMLMDLFYDTLPSSVRSKTRIHFHNFMQDVHKRLHRMKMEHGNEIDAVPFVAADIADQANVLCFDEFQCTDVADAMILRRLLESLMSHGVVLVTTSNRHPDELYKNGIQRESFIPAINLLKSRLHVINLDSPTDYRKIPRPPSGVYHTPLDNHAASHIEKWLRFLGDSEHPEPHSETQGVWGREIHVPRVSGRCAWFTFQELIGRATGAADYIELMRSYDAFIISDVPGMTYRERDLARRFITFIDAVYESHAKLVLTTAVPLTQLFVSPDEFRNSLKKDGKASDDESDAESVSHAMQHMMEDVDSNIDQLKSSNLFSGDEERFAFARALSRLTEMASRDWVERGMGLEQLGGKKEKDDWAKVRSRQMEDSM
;
A
#
# COMPACT_ATOMS: atom_id res chain seq x y z
N MET A 1 7.11 28.27 -21.41
CA MET A 1 6.47 28.25 -20.08
C MET A 1 5.00 27.92 -20.29
N VAL A 2 4.65 26.64 -20.19
CA VAL A 2 3.25 26.21 -20.22
C VAL A 2 2.86 26.00 -18.77
N VAL A 3 2.02 26.89 -18.26
CA VAL A 3 1.46 26.80 -16.91
C VAL A 3 0.37 25.73 -16.97
N SER A 4 0.65 24.55 -16.42
CA SER A 4 -0.37 23.51 -16.25
C SER A 4 -1.38 23.97 -15.20
N SER A 5 -2.60 24.23 -15.64
CA SER A 5 -3.74 24.52 -14.75
C SER A 5 -4.00 23.33 -13.83
N PRO A 6 -4.31 23.55 -12.54
CA PRO A 6 -4.69 22.47 -11.64
C PRO A 6 -6.04 21.89 -12.09
N VAL A 7 -6.11 20.57 -12.22
CA VAL A 7 -7.35 19.85 -12.49
C VAL A 7 -8.28 20.04 -11.30
N GLU A 8 -9.32 20.85 -11.46
CA GLU A 8 -10.39 21.01 -10.46
C GLU A 8 -11.07 19.65 -10.25
N LYS A 9 -11.07 19.17 -8.99
CA LYS A 9 -11.91 18.04 -8.59
C LYS A 9 -13.38 18.46 -8.78
N PRO A 10 -14.22 17.65 -9.43
CA PRO A 10 -15.63 17.99 -9.60
C PRO A 10 -16.27 18.16 -8.22
N GLN A 11 -16.85 19.34 -7.98
CA GLN A 11 -17.61 19.63 -6.76
C GLN A 11 -18.81 18.68 -6.70
N VAL A 12 -18.89 17.91 -5.62
CA VAL A 12 -20.01 17.01 -5.32
C VAL A 12 -21.18 17.88 -4.86
N PRO A 13 -22.39 17.75 -5.45
CA PRO A 13 -23.59 18.44 -4.98
C PRO A 13 -23.80 18.27 -3.46
N ASP A 14 -24.20 19.36 -2.79
CA ASP A 14 -24.17 19.55 -1.32
C ASP A 14 -24.95 18.51 -0.46
N ASP A 15 -25.73 17.61 -1.07
CA ASP A 15 -26.58 16.62 -0.38
C ASP A 15 -26.42 15.16 -0.91
N LEU A 16 -25.33 14.84 -1.62
CA LEU A 16 -25.07 13.46 -2.03
C LEU A 16 -24.48 12.65 -0.88
N GLY A 17 -25.29 11.76 -0.29
CA GLY A 17 -24.87 10.86 0.76
C GLY A 17 -23.96 9.71 0.26
N PRO A 18 -23.36 8.95 1.21
CA PRO A 18 -22.47 7.83 0.92
C PRO A 18 -23.03 6.81 -0.08
N ILE A 19 -24.31 6.44 -0.01
CA ILE A 19 -24.92 5.49 -0.95
C ILE A 19 -24.97 6.07 -2.36
N GLN A 20 -25.41 7.32 -2.51
CA GLN A 20 -25.54 7.94 -3.82
C GLN A 20 -24.17 8.18 -4.46
N GLU A 21 -23.17 8.56 -3.67
CA GLU A 21 -21.79 8.68 -4.16
C GLU A 21 -21.21 7.31 -4.54
N TYR A 22 -21.52 6.26 -3.79
CA TYR A 22 -21.14 4.89 -4.16
C TYR A 22 -21.79 4.49 -5.50
N ASP A 23 -23.11 4.68 -5.64
CA ASP A 23 -23.84 4.37 -6.88
C ASP A 23 -23.28 5.17 -8.06
N ARG A 24 -22.91 6.43 -7.85
CA ARG A 24 -22.25 7.27 -8.87
C ARG A 24 -20.89 6.71 -9.26
N ARG A 25 -20.06 6.31 -8.28
CA ARG A 25 -18.74 5.69 -8.53
C ARG A 25 -18.89 4.34 -9.24
N VAL A 26 -19.94 3.56 -8.94
CA VAL A 26 -20.28 2.31 -9.64
C VAL A 26 -20.71 2.57 -11.07
N ALA A 27 -21.65 3.50 -11.29
CA ALA A 27 -22.12 3.87 -12.62
C ALA A 27 -21.00 4.45 -13.51
N ALA A 28 -20.05 5.16 -12.90
CA ALA A 28 -18.85 5.67 -13.57
C ALA A 28 -17.76 4.60 -13.81
N GLY A 29 -17.97 3.36 -13.38
CA GLY A 29 -17.01 2.26 -13.51
C GLY A 29 -15.77 2.38 -12.60
N ARG A 30 -15.79 3.28 -11.61
CA ARG A 30 -14.70 3.48 -10.63
C ARG A 30 -14.78 2.51 -9.45
N LEU A 31 -15.97 2.02 -9.13
CA LEU A 31 -16.21 0.98 -8.12
C LEU A 31 -17.05 -0.15 -8.73
N ARG A 32 -16.92 -1.36 -8.19
CA ARG A 32 -17.80 -2.49 -8.55
C ARG A 32 -18.91 -2.59 -7.51
N GLU A 33 -20.12 -2.86 -7.98
CA GLU A 33 -21.23 -3.19 -7.09
C GLU A 33 -20.94 -4.45 -6.28
N ASP A 34 -21.05 -4.33 -4.96
CA ASP A 34 -20.82 -5.37 -3.96
C ASP A 34 -21.91 -5.23 -2.89
N GLU A 35 -22.74 -6.26 -2.73
CA GLU A 35 -23.85 -6.26 -1.77
C GLU A 35 -23.37 -6.18 -0.32
N HIS A 36 -22.22 -6.78 0.01
CA HIS A 36 -21.65 -6.73 1.35
C HIS A 36 -21.13 -5.32 1.67
N GLN A 37 -20.38 -4.72 0.75
CA GLN A 37 -19.96 -3.32 0.90
C GLN A 37 -21.16 -2.38 0.91
N ARG A 38 -22.20 -2.61 0.10
CA ARG A 38 -23.42 -1.79 0.12
C ARG A 38 -24.10 -1.83 1.50
N GLY A 39 -24.14 -2.99 2.17
CA GLY A 39 -24.63 -3.10 3.55
C GLY A 39 -23.80 -2.29 4.56
N ILE A 40 -22.47 -2.23 4.38
CA ILE A 40 -21.60 -1.38 5.21
C ILE A 40 -21.83 0.12 4.90
N ILE A 41 -21.98 0.47 3.62
CA ILE A 41 -22.24 1.84 3.18
C ILE A 41 -23.59 2.35 3.68
N GLN A 42 -24.57 1.47 3.91
CA GLN A 42 -25.81 1.85 4.61
C GLN A 42 -25.53 2.35 6.03
N SER A 43 -24.53 1.80 6.72
CA SER A 43 -24.13 2.31 8.05
C SER A 43 -23.45 3.68 7.93
N LEU A 44 -22.68 3.92 6.87
CA LEU A 44 -22.11 5.23 6.57
C LEU A 44 -23.22 6.25 6.24
N GLN A 45 -24.22 5.85 5.46
CA GLN A 45 -25.38 6.67 5.12
C GLN A 45 -26.20 7.03 6.36
N HIS A 46 -26.44 6.07 7.23
CA HIS A 46 -27.16 6.32 8.49
C HIS A 46 -26.43 7.38 9.32
N LEU A 47 -25.10 7.25 9.50
CA LEU A 47 -24.33 8.28 10.21
C LEU A 47 -24.35 9.63 9.49
N HIS A 48 -24.26 9.63 8.16
CA HIS A 48 -24.40 10.85 7.36
C HIS A 48 -25.73 11.57 7.65
N ASP A 49 -26.84 10.82 7.68
CA ASP A 49 -28.18 11.38 7.91
C ASP A 49 -28.35 11.90 9.34
N GLU A 50 -27.76 11.23 10.34
CA GLU A 50 -27.67 11.74 11.72
C GLU A 50 -26.87 13.06 11.77
N LEU A 51 -25.77 13.15 11.03
CA LEU A 51 -24.92 14.35 10.98
C LEU A 51 -25.61 15.55 10.31
N ILE A 52 -26.54 15.35 9.37
CA ILE A 52 -27.35 16.44 8.80
C ILE A 52 -28.11 17.18 9.91
N GLN A 53 -28.69 16.42 10.84
CA GLN A 53 -29.53 16.94 11.92
C GLN A 53 -28.70 17.35 13.15
N TYR A 54 -27.51 16.77 13.32
CA TYR A 54 -26.66 17.06 14.45
C TYR A 54 -26.09 18.49 14.42
N ARG A 55 -26.02 19.11 15.59
CA ARG A 55 -25.38 20.41 15.81
C ARG A 55 -24.47 20.28 17.02
N ALA A 56 -23.17 20.20 16.76
CA ALA A 56 -22.20 20.07 17.83
C ALA A 56 -22.29 21.25 18.81
N PRO A 57 -22.22 20.99 20.13
CA PRO A 57 -22.18 22.03 21.15
C PRO A 57 -20.97 22.94 20.95
N PRO A 58 -21.01 24.19 21.44
CA PRO A 58 -19.86 25.06 21.43
C PRO A 58 -18.73 24.45 22.28
N VAL A 59 -17.50 24.50 21.76
CA VAL A 59 -16.33 24.04 22.48
C VAL A 59 -16.10 24.93 23.71
N VAL A 60 -15.96 24.29 24.87
CA VAL A 60 -15.70 24.99 26.14
C VAL A 60 -14.24 24.81 26.49
N HIS A 61 -13.48 25.89 26.39
CA HIS A 61 -12.08 25.89 26.82
C HIS A 61 -12.00 25.90 28.35
N PRO A 62 -11.36 24.90 28.97
CA PRO A 62 -11.12 24.93 30.41
C PRO A 62 -10.26 26.14 30.78
N THR A 63 -10.52 26.76 31.93
CA THR A 63 -9.68 27.85 32.45
C THR A 63 -8.55 27.30 33.32
N PHE A 64 -7.39 27.93 33.32
CA PHE A 64 -6.22 27.47 34.10
C PHE A 64 -6.49 27.36 35.62
N GLU A 65 -7.45 28.12 36.16
CA GLU A 65 -7.87 28.01 37.57
C GLU A 65 -8.68 26.74 37.84
N SER A 66 -9.45 26.26 36.87
CA SER A 66 -10.29 25.05 36.98
C SER A 66 -9.50 23.73 36.97
N LEU A 67 -8.21 23.80 36.63
CA LEU A 67 -7.29 22.67 36.55
C LEU A 67 -6.40 22.48 37.77
N LYS A 68 -6.31 23.48 38.64
CA LYS A 68 -5.57 23.31 39.88
C LYS A 68 -6.37 22.34 40.75
N PRO A 69 -5.75 21.27 41.28
CA PRO A 69 -6.47 20.38 42.18
C PRO A 69 -7.04 21.21 43.33
N SER A 70 -8.35 21.10 43.56
CA SER A 70 -9.02 21.74 44.69
C SER A 70 -8.25 21.38 45.96
N LYS A 71 -7.67 22.40 46.63
CA LYS A 71 -7.16 22.24 47.98
C LYS A 71 -8.37 22.10 48.91
N SER A 72 -8.95 20.90 48.96
CA SER A 72 -9.91 20.54 49.99
C SER A 72 -9.18 20.62 51.34
N LEU A 73 -9.51 21.65 52.13
CA LEU A 73 -8.92 21.89 53.45
C LEU A 73 -9.56 21.05 54.58
N PHE A 74 -10.39 20.06 54.27
CA PHE A 74 -10.95 19.15 55.28
C PHE A 74 -11.06 17.71 54.75
N GLY A 75 -10.31 16.79 55.36
CA GLY A 75 -10.50 15.35 55.19
C GLY A 75 -9.21 14.55 55.24
N TRP A 76 -8.76 14.19 56.44
CA TRP A 76 -7.79 13.10 56.66
C TRP A 76 -8.28 11.83 55.96
N PHE A 77 -7.55 11.34 54.96
CA PHE A 77 -7.31 9.95 54.52
C PHE A 77 -6.82 10.03 53.08
N GLY A 78 -5.57 9.64 52.84
CA GLY A 78 -4.84 9.94 51.59
C GLY A 78 -5.49 9.35 50.34
N LEU A 79 -5.47 10.12 49.24
CA LEU A 79 -5.44 9.65 47.84
C LEU A 79 -5.36 10.85 46.87
N LYS A 80 -4.36 10.78 45.98
CA LYS A 80 -4.22 11.35 44.60
C LYS A 80 -4.54 12.84 44.36
N ALA A 81 -3.56 13.53 43.77
CA ALA A 81 -3.75 14.80 43.06
C ALA A 81 -4.93 14.70 42.08
N GLY A 82 -5.89 15.61 42.23
CA GLY A 82 -7.17 15.57 41.51
C GLY A 82 -6.98 15.82 40.01
N THR A 83 -7.33 14.83 39.19
CA THR A 83 -7.54 15.00 37.75
C THR A 83 -8.77 15.86 37.51
N ALA A 84 -8.71 16.80 36.57
CA ALA A 84 -9.87 17.62 36.23
C ALA A 84 -10.98 16.74 35.66
N ALA A 85 -12.23 16.99 36.09
CA ALA A 85 -13.38 16.21 35.64
C ALA A 85 -13.65 16.52 34.16
N ILE A 86 -13.57 15.49 33.30
CA ILE A 86 -14.03 15.57 31.91
C ILE A 86 -15.55 15.77 31.93
N GLN A 87 -16.07 16.66 31.09
CA GLN A 87 -17.51 16.88 30.97
C GLN A 87 -18.22 15.62 30.49
N GLN A 88 -19.52 15.50 30.77
CA GLN A 88 -20.29 14.36 30.28
C GLN A 88 -20.42 14.40 28.76
N ILE A 89 -20.34 13.23 28.12
CA ILE A 89 -20.59 13.10 26.68
C ILE A 89 -22.07 13.40 26.42
N PRO A 90 -22.41 14.32 25.51
CA PRO A 90 -23.79 14.63 25.17
C PRO A 90 -24.59 13.39 24.76
N ASP A 91 -25.85 13.33 25.20
CA ASP A 91 -26.74 12.19 24.89
C ASP A 91 -27.17 12.18 23.42
N ASP A 92 -27.16 13.34 22.77
CA ASP A 92 -27.50 13.53 21.36
C ASP A 92 -26.30 13.36 20.41
N LEU A 93 -25.11 13.02 20.92
CA LEU A 93 -23.93 12.74 20.10
C LEU A 93 -24.18 11.49 19.22
N PRO A 94 -24.13 11.60 17.87
CA PRO A 94 -24.25 10.46 16.98
C PRO A 94 -23.21 9.39 17.29
N ARG A 95 -23.62 8.12 17.20
CA ARG A 95 -22.65 7.03 17.37
C ARG A 95 -21.75 6.98 16.16
N GLY A 96 -20.46 7.08 16.42
CA GLY A 96 -19.44 6.99 15.38
C GLY A 96 -19.31 5.59 14.79
N LEU A 97 -18.35 5.40 13.89
CA LEU A 97 -18.10 4.10 13.25
C LEU A 97 -16.67 3.62 13.54
N TYR A 98 -16.56 2.33 13.86
CA TYR A 98 -15.28 1.62 13.94
C TYR A 98 -15.26 0.53 12.87
N LEU A 99 -14.63 0.83 11.75
CA LEU A 99 -14.52 -0.07 10.61
C LEU A 99 -13.24 -0.89 10.74
N TYR A 100 -13.34 -2.22 10.79
CA TYR A 100 -12.15 -3.06 10.91
C TYR A 100 -12.15 -4.22 9.94
N GLY A 101 -10.96 -4.69 9.59
CA GLY A 101 -10.77 -5.85 8.74
C GLY A 101 -9.34 -5.97 8.25
N ASP A 102 -9.03 -7.01 7.49
CA ASP A 102 -7.69 -7.29 6.97
C ASP A 102 -7.20 -6.26 5.93
N VAL A 103 -5.90 -6.30 5.62
CA VAL A 103 -5.32 -5.46 4.55
C VAL A 103 -6.05 -5.76 3.24
N GLY A 104 -6.51 -4.70 2.56
CA GLY A 104 -7.25 -4.83 1.29
C GLY A 104 -8.77 -4.90 1.43
N SER A 105 -9.36 -4.91 2.64
CA SER A 105 -10.83 -4.96 2.84
C SER A 105 -11.61 -3.68 2.47
N GLY A 106 -10.99 -2.73 1.76
CA GLY A 106 -11.65 -1.51 1.30
C GLY A 106 -11.86 -0.42 2.37
N LYS A 107 -11.25 -0.53 3.55
CA LYS A 107 -11.43 0.44 4.67
C LYS A 107 -11.12 1.88 4.28
N THR A 108 -9.98 2.09 3.60
CA THR A 108 -9.56 3.42 3.12
C THR A 108 -10.56 3.97 2.12
N MET A 109 -11.06 3.14 1.20
CA MET A 109 -12.07 3.55 0.22
C MET A 109 -13.39 3.96 0.90
N LEU A 110 -13.85 3.20 1.89
CA LEU A 110 -15.04 3.52 2.68
C LEU A 110 -14.86 4.80 3.49
N MET A 111 -13.67 5.01 4.05
CA MET A 111 -13.31 6.27 4.73
C MET A 111 -13.28 7.45 3.75
N ASP A 112 -12.69 7.29 2.57
CA ASP A 112 -12.68 8.31 1.50
C ASP A 112 -14.11 8.69 1.13
N LEU A 113 -14.94 7.67 0.85
CA LEU A 113 -16.34 7.82 0.47
C LEU A 113 -17.11 8.63 1.50
N PHE A 114 -16.99 8.28 2.78
CA PHE A 114 -17.66 8.99 3.86
C PHE A 114 -17.12 10.41 4.04
N TYR A 115 -15.79 10.58 4.04
CA TYR A 115 -15.17 11.90 4.23
C TYR A 115 -15.54 12.88 3.11
N ASP A 116 -15.60 12.40 1.87
CA ASP A 116 -15.99 13.20 0.69
C ASP A 116 -17.47 13.59 0.72
N THR A 117 -18.33 12.78 1.34
CA THR A 117 -19.79 12.98 1.40
C THR A 117 -20.27 13.61 2.70
N LEU A 118 -19.39 14.01 3.62
CA LEU A 118 -19.79 14.65 4.87
C LEU A 118 -20.71 15.86 4.61
N PRO A 119 -21.87 15.96 5.29
CA PRO A 119 -22.89 16.94 4.98
C PRO A 119 -22.43 18.35 5.37
N SER A 120 -23.00 19.37 4.72
CA SER A 120 -22.70 20.78 4.96
C SER A 120 -22.97 21.27 6.40
N SER A 121 -23.77 20.52 7.18
CA SER A 121 -23.96 20.75 8.62
C SER A 121 -22.68 20.55 9.45
N VAL A 122 -21.73 19.76 8.94
CA VAL A 122 -20.43 19.52 9.57
C VAL A 122 -19.53 20.73 9.31
N ARG A 123 -19.33 21.55 10.35
CA ARG A 123 -18.56 22.80 10.25
C ARG A 123 -17.08 22.58 9.97
N SER A 124 -16.51 21.52 10.54
CA SER A 124 -15.10 21.17 10.35
C SER A 124 -14.92 19.66 10.39
N LYS A 125 -14.06 19.17 9.50
CA LYS A 125 -13.69 17.76 9.37
C LYS A 125 -12.18 17.63 9.30
N THR A 126 -11.64 16.65 10.00
CA THR A 126 -10.21 16.32 9.95
C THR A 126 -10.05 14.84 9.71
N ARG A 127 -9.14 14.50 8.79
CA ARG A 127 -8.70 13.13 8.56
C ARG A 127 -7.21 13.02 8.82
N ILE A 128 -6.83 12.06 9.64
CA ILE A 128 -5.44 11.92 10.08
C ILE A 128 -5.12 10.46 10.42
N HIS A 129 -3.90 10.04 10.10
CA HIS A 129 -3.36 8.75 10.53
C HIS A 129 -3.14 8.75 12.04
N PHE A 130 -3.61 7.71 12.75
CA PHE A 130 -3.64 7.68 14.21
C PHE A 130 -2.27 7.93 14.87
N HIS A 131 -1.19 7.34 14.34
CA HIS A 131 0.15 7.58 14.86
C HIS A 131 0.57 9.06 14.80
N ASN A 132 0.29 9.74 13.69
CA ASN A 132 0.63 11.16 13.52
C ASN A 132 -0.20 12.04 14.46
N PHE A 133 -1.47 11.67 14.67
CA PHE A 133 -2.34 12.32 15.65
C PHE A 133 -1.78 12.19 17.07
N MET A 134 -1.39 10.99 17.50
CA MET A 134 -0.83 10.78 18.84
C MET A 134 0.48 11.55 19.03
N GLN A 135 1.35 11.60 18.02
CA GLN A 135 2.56 12.43 18.08
C GLN A 135 2.25 13.93 18.27
N ASP A 136 1.25 14.47 17.57
CA ASP A 136 0.82 15.87 17.75
C ASP A 136 0.25 16.10 19.15
N VAL A 137 -0.61 15.20 19.64
CA VAL A 137 -1.15 15.24 21.00
C VAL A 137 -0.02 15.28 22.04
N HIS A 138 0.96 14.38 21.94
CA HIS A 138 2.09 14.36 22.88
C HIS A 138 2.92 15.65 22.82
N LYS A 139 3.14 16.22 21.62
CA LYS A 139 3.82 17.52 21.47
C LYS A 139 3.05 18.64 22.16
N ARG A 140 1.72 18.71 21.99
CA ARG A 140 0.87 19.71 22.64
C ARG A 140 0.86 19.53 24.17
N LEU A 141 0.73 18.28 24.64
CA LEU A 141 0.80 17.95 26.07
C LEU A 141 2.15 18.34 26.67
N HIS A 142 3.26 18.07 25.97
CA HIS A 142 4.60 18.46 26.43
C HIS A 142 4.76 19.98 26.51
N ARG A 143 4.29 20.72 25.48
CA ARG A 143 4.31 22.19 25.48
C ARG A 143 3.55 22.76 26.68
N MET A 144 2.33 22.29 26.92
CA MET A 144 1.51 22.73 28.06
C MET A 144 2.21 22.48 29.40
N LYS A 145 2.87 21.33 29.56
CA LYS A 145 3.66 21.00 30.75
C LYS A 145 4.89 21.90 30.92
N MET A 146 5.56 22.29 29.84
CA MET A 146 6.71 23.20 29.90
C MET A 146 6.30 24.62 30.29
N GLU A 147 5.18 25.10 29.75
CA GLU A 147 4.71 26.48 29.98
C GLU A 147 4.05 26.64 31.37
N HIS A 148 3.34 25.61 31.85
CA HIS A 148 2.49 25.74 33.04
C HIS A 148 2.82 24.74 34.17
N GLY A 149 3.78 23.83 33.97
CA GLY A 149 4.24 22.85 34.95
C GLY A 149 3.60 21.46 34.83
N ASN A 150 4.23 20.47 35.46
CA ASN A 150 3.83 19.06 35.40
C ASN A 150 2.57 18.71 36.20
N GLU A 151 2.07 19.62 37.04
CA GLU A 151 0.89 19.39 37.89
C GLU A 151 -0.43 19.62 37.15
N ILE A 152 -0.39 20.13 35.91
CA ILE A 152 -1.58 20.44 35.13
C ILE A 152 -2.00 19.26 34.26
N ASP A 153 -3.28 18.96 34.35
CA ASP A 153 -3.95 18.01 33.48
C ASP A 153 -4.24 18.65 32.12
N ALA A 154 -3.30 18.50 31.20
CA ALA A 154 -3.35 19.15 29.88
C ALA A 154 -4.27 18.44 28.86
N VAL A 155 -4.79 17.23 29.16
CA VAL A 155 -5.61 16.47 28.19
C VAL A 155 -6.90 17.21 27.79
N PRO A 156 -7.69 17.78 28.72
CA PRO A 156 -8.88 18.55 28.34
C PRO A 156 -8.59 19.78 27.47
N PHE A 157 -7.44 20.45 27.66
CA PHE A 157 -7.01 21.58 26.82
C PHE A 157 -6.74 21.13 25.40
N VAL A 158 -5.90 20.10 25.26
CA VAL A 158 -5.55 19.55 23.95
C VAL A 158 -6.79 19.04 23.23
N ALA A 159 -7.74 18.43 23.94
CA ALA A 159 -9.01 17.99 23.38
C ALA A 159 -9.89 19.16 22.91
N ALA A 160 -9.99 20.25 23.69
CA ALA A 160 -10.72 21.45 23.29
C ALA A 160 -10.10 22.09 22.03
N ASP A 161 -8.77 22.23 21.98
CA ASP A 161 -8.04 22.75 20.82
C ASP A 161 -8.28 21.92 19.55
N ILE A 162 -8.36 20.60 19.69
CA ILE A 162 -8.66 19.69 18.57
C ILE A 162 -10.14 19.81 18.17
N ALA A 163 -11.06 19.91 19.14
CA ALA A 163 -12.49 20.02 18.88
C ALA A 163 -12.86 21.32 18.14
N ASP A 164 -12.14 22.42 18.36
CA ASP A 164 -12.30 23.66 17.59
C ASP A 164 -12.00 23.47 16.10
N GLN A 165 -11.08 22.54 15.78
CA GLN A 165 -10.60 22.28 14.43
C GLN A 165 -11.37 21.15 13.73
N ALA A 166 -12.09 20.31 14.48
CA ALA A 166 -12.76 19.14 13.94
C ALA A 166 -14.02 18.74 14.71
N ASN A 167 -15.19 18.91 14.11
CA ASN A 167 -16.46 18.34 14.59
C ASN A 167 -16.60 16.85 14.24
N VAL A 168 -16.02 16.44 13.11
CA VAL A 168 -15.89 15.04 12.72
C VAL A 168 -14.41 14.71 12.58
N LEU A 169 -13.97 13.69 13.32
CA LEU A 169 -12.58 13.24 13.32
C LEU A 169 -12.48 11.83 12.76
N CYS A 170 -11.84 11.74 11.58
CA CYS A 170 -11.60 10.51 10.85
C CYS A 170 -10.19 10.00 11.13
N PHE A 171 -10.07 8.91 11.89
CA PHE A 171 -8.80 8.23 12.13
C PHE A 171 -8.56 7.13 11.11
N ASP A 172 -7.44 7.23 10.38
CA ASP A 172 -6.92 6.12 9.60
C ASP A 172 -5.92 5.28 10.39
N GLU A 173 -5.98 3.97 10.16
CA GLU A 173 -5.08 2.97 10.76
C GLU A 173 -4.97 3.09 12.28
N PHE A 174 -6.11 3.11 12.97
CA PHE A 174 -6.18 3.16 14.41
C PHE A 174 -5.54 1.92 15.03
N GLN A 175 -4.37 2.13 15.63
CA GLN A 175 -3.59 1.09 16.29
C GLN A 175 -2.90 1.67 17.53
N CYS A 176 -2.93 0.93 18.64
CA CYS A 176 -2.25 1.32 19.85
C CYS A 176 -1.18 0.27 20.16
N THR A 177 0.09 0.66 20.07
CA THR A 177 1.26 -0.19 20.35
C THR A 177 2.12 0.36 21.48
N ASP A 178 2.14 1.68 21.69
CA ASP A 178 2.89 2.35 22.75
C ASP A 178 2.10 2.39 24.07
N VAL A 179 2.81 2.25 25.19
CA VAL A 179 2.26 2.42 26.55
C VAL A 179 1.86 3.87 26.81
N ALA A 180 2.61 4.85 26.31
CA ALA A 180 2.31 6.27 26.50
C ALA A 180 0.98 6.65 25.86
N ASP A 181 0.71 6.12 24.66
CA ASP A 181 -0.57 6.28 23.96
C ASP A 181 -1.70 5.62 24.74
N ALA A 182 -1.51 4.37 25.15
CA ALA A 182 -2.49 3.60 25.90
C ALA A 182 -2.93 4.30 27.19
N MET A 183 -2.00 4.97 27.88
CA MET A 183 -2.25 5.67 29.14
C MET A 183 -3.18 6.89 29.01
N ILE A 184 -3.17 7.57 27.86
CA ILE A 184 -3.94 8.81 27.67
C ILE A 184 -5.18 8.62 26.80
N LEU A 185 -5.21 7.58 25.96
CA LEU A 185 -6.17 7.44 24.87
C LEU A 185 -7.63 7.49 25.33
N ARG A 186 -7.98 6.77 26.40
CA ARG A 186 -9.34 6.82 26.95
C ARG A 186 -9.77 8.26 27.23
N ARG A 187 -8.94 8.97 28.01
CA ARG A 187 -9.26 10.31 28.51
C ARG A 187 -9.38 11.30 27.37
N LEU A 188 -8.49 11.17 26.39
CA LEU A 188 -8.51 12.00 25.19
C LEU A 188 -9.80 11.78 24.39
N LEU A 189 -10.17 10.53 24.09
CA LEU A 189 -11.38 10.21 23.35
C LEU A 189 -12.65 10.66 24.09
N GLU A 190 -12.71 10.42 25.41
CA GLU A 190 -13.81 10.85 26.27
C GLU A 190 -13.96 12.37 26.27
N SER A 191 -12.84 13.11 26.32
CA SER A 191 -12.84 14.57 26.27
C SER A 191 -13.25 15.11 24.90
N LEU A 192 -12.78 14.51 23.80
CA LEU A 192 -13.20 14.87 22.44
C LEU A 192 -14.71 14.66 22.28
N MET A 193 -15.24 13.50 22.69
CA MET A 193 -16.68 13.22 22.63
C MET A 193 -17.49 14.16 23.53
N SER A 194 -16.94 14.60 24.67
CA SER A 194 -17.60 15.58 25.54
C SER A 194 -17.77 16.95 24.88
N HIS A 195 -16.90 17.31 23.93
CA HIS A 195 -17.05 18.49 23.07
C HIS A 195 -17.93 18.25 21.83
N GLY A 196 -18.57 17.08 21.74
CA GLY A 196 -19.44 16.74 20.62
C GLY A 196 -18.71 16.30 19.35
N VAL A 197 -17.45 15.87 19.48
CA VAL A 197 -16.69 15.34 18.33
C VAL A 197 -17.19 13.94 17.99
N VAL A 198 -17.64 13.75 16.75
CA VAL A 198 -18.04 12.45 16.21
C VAL A 198 -16.80 11.76 15.64
N LEU A 199 -16.57 10.51 16.03
CA LEU A 199 -15.40 9.75 15.59
C LEU A 199 -15.77 8.74 14.50
N VAL A 200 -14.96 8.68 13.46
CA VAL A 200 -14.99 7.58 12.48
C VAL A 200 -13.58 7.03 12.38
N THR A 201 -13.43 5.72 12.42
CA THR A 201 -12.11 5.11 12.52
C THR A 201 -11.99 3.85 11.66
N THR A 202 -10.85 3.69 11.00
CA THR A 202 -10.46 2.43 10.33
C THR A 202 -9.35 1.74 11.12
N SER A 203 -9.40 0.40 11.20
CA SER A 203 -8.35 -0.39 11.87
C SER A 203 -8.14 -1.74 11.21
N ASN A 204 -6.93 -2.29 11.33
CA ASN A 204 -6.65 -3.70 11.00
C ASN A 204 -7.01 -4.66 12.15
N ARG A 205 -7.53 -4.15 13.28
CA ARG A 205 -7.81 -4.93 14.48
C ARG A 205 -9.18 -4.59 15.05
N HIS A 206 -9.91 -5.61 15.50
CA HIS A 206 -11.10 -5.41 16.31
C HIS A 206 -10.73 -4.66 17.62
N PRO A 207 -11.62 -3.83 18.21
CA PRO A 207 -11.31 -3.08 19.43
C PRO A 207 -10.77 -3.94 20.59
N ASP A 208 -11.32 -5.16 20.76
CA ASP A 208 -10.86 -6.10 21.80
C ASP A 208 -9.42 -6.61 21.58
N GLU A 209 -8.85 -6.39 20.40
CA GLU A 209 -7.49 -6.76 20.03
C GLU A 209 -6.50 -5.58 20.02
N LEU A 210 -6.97 -4.35 20.22
CA LEU A 210 -6.11 -3.19 20.36
C LEU A 210 -5.24 -3.32 21.59
N TYR A 211 -3.93 -3.03 21.49
CA TYR A 211 -2.95 -3.12 22.58
C TYR A 211 -2.83 -4.52 23.23
N LYS A 212 -3.20 -5.58 22.49
CA LYS A 212 -3.13 -6.97 22.97
C LYS A 212 -1.67 -7.30 23.33
N ASN A 213 -1.46 -7.87 24.52
CA ASN A 213 -0.13 -8.12 25.12
C ASN A 213 0.66 -6.86 25.53
N GLY A 214 0.07 -5.67 25.50
CA GLY A 214 0.69 -4.45 26.01
C GLY A 214 0.85 -4.44 27.53
N ILE A 215 1.82 -3.67 28.02
CA ILE A 215 2.11 -3.51 29.46
C ILE A 215 0.87 -2.89 30.14
N GLN A 216 0.41 -3.47 31.25
CA GLN A 216 -0.77 -2.99 31.98
C GLN A 216 -2.05 -2.90 31.12
N ARG A 217 -2.28 -3.85 30.20
CA ARG A 217 -3.47 -3.92 29.35
C ARG A 217 -4.80 -3.67 30.08
N GLU A 218 -4.94 -4.11 31.33
CA GLU A 218 -6.14 -3.89 32.14
C GLU A 218 -6.51 -2.40 32.26
N SER A 219 -5.51 -1.51 32.32
CA SER A 219 -5.73 -0.06 32.34
C SER A 219 -6.25 0.51 31.01
N PHE A 220 -6.06 -0.23 29.91
CA PHE A 220 -6.53 0.12 28.57
C PHE A 220 -7.93 -0.41 28.25
N ILE A 221 -8.40 -1.45 28.94
CA ILE A 221 -9.75 -2.01 28.76
C ILE A 221 -10.87 -0.94 28.81
N PRO A 222 -10.82 0.06 29.72
CA PRO A 222 -11.77 1.16 29.70
C PRO A 222 -11.83 1.95 28.37
N ALA A 223 -10.71 2.09 27.65
CA ALA A 223 -10.68 2.72 26.32
C ALA A 223 -11.40 1.85 25.29
N ILE A 224 -11.19 0.53 25.33
CA ILE A 224 -11.88 -0.44 24.45
C ILE A 224 -13.39 -0.37 24.68
N ASN A 225 -13.82 -0.34 25.94
CA ASN A 225 -15.24 -0.24 26.29
C ASN A 225 -15.87 1.09 25.82
N LEU A 226 -15.12 2.20 25.90
CA LEU A 226 -15.57 3.48 25.35
C LEU A 226 -15.78 3.40 23.84
N LEU A 227 -14.81 2.84 23.09
CA LEU A 227 -14.93 2.63 21.64
C LEU A 227 -16.15 1.76 21.31
N LYS A 228 -16.35 0.63 21.99
CA LYS A 228 -17.47 -0.30 21.73
C LYS A 228 -18.84 0.26 22.11
N SER A 229 -18.90 1.16 23.10
CA SER A 229 -20.17 1.76 23.54
C SER A 229 -20.58 2.96 22.69
N ARG A 230 -19.61 3.73 22.17
CA ARG A 230 -19.85 4.97 21.42
C ARG A 230 -19.68 4.83 19.91
N LEU A 231 -19.09 3.74 19.42
CA LEU A 231 -18.94 3.46 18.00
C LEU A 231 -19.65 2.17 17.61
N HIS A 232 -20.27 2.16 16.43
CA HIS A 232 -20.71 0.94 15.79
C HIS A 232 -19.50 0.22 15.19
N VAL A 233 -19.18 -0.94 15.76
CA VAL A 233 -18.06 -1.78 15.33
C VAL A 233 -18.52 -2.66 14.18
N ILE A 234 -17.96 -2.44 12.99
CA ILE A 234 -18.36 -3.10 11.75
C ILE A 234 -17.16 -3.88 11.21
N ASN A 235 -17.36 -5.18 11.02
CA ASN A 235 -16.41 -6.03 10.32
C ASN A 235 -16.57 -5.84 8.82
N LEU A 236 -15.48 -5.50 8.15
CA LEU A 236 -15.37 -5.35 6.69
C LEU A 236 -14.91 -6.65 6.02
N ASP A 237 -14.48 -7.63 6.81
CA ASP A 237 -14.13 -8.95 6.30
C ASP A 237 -15.42 -9.70 5.96
N SER A 238 -15.59 -10.02 4.67
CA SER A 238 -16.67 -10.90 4.21
C SER A 238 -16.51 -12.29 4.86
N PRO A 239 -17.62 -13.01 5.15
CA PRO A 239 -17.60 -14.39 5.72
C PRO A 239 -16.89 -15.43 4.83
N THR A 240 -16.35 -15.01 3.69
CA THR A 240 -15.48 -15.81 2.84
C THR A 240 -14.07 -15.76 3.43
N ASP A 241 -13.56 -16.87 3.94
CA ASP A 241 -12.25 -16.97 4.61
C ASP A 241 -11.07 -16.61 3.67
N TYR A 242 -10.58 -15.37 3.74
CA TYR A 242 -9.44 -14.86 2.95
C TYR A 242 -8.07 -15.40 3.40
N ARG A 243 -7.97 -16.17 4.50
CA ARG A 243 -6.70 -16.82 4.89
C ARG A 243 -6.32 -17.98 3.97
N LYS A 244 -7.25 -18.40 3.10
CA LYS A 244 -7.01 -19.39 2.04
C LYS A 244 -6.65 -18.77 0.70
N ILE A 245 -6.62 -17.44 0.60
CA ILE A 245 -6.07 -16.75 -0.57
C ILE A 245 -4.58 -16.53 -0.27
N PRO A 246 -3.67 -17.20 -0.99
CA PRO A 246 -2.24 -16.94 -0.84
C PRO A 246 -2.01 -15.42 -0.95
N ARG A 247 -1.13 -14.85 -0.12
CA ARG A 247 -0.65 -13.47 -0.28
C ARG A 247 0.69 -13.51 -1.02
N PRO A 248 0.95 -12.61 -1.98
CA PRO A 248 2.19 -12.62 -2.73
C PRO A 248 3.37 -12.45 -1.75
N PRO A 249 4.44 -13.27 -1.87
CA PRO A 249 5.67 -13.04 -1.13
C PRO A 249 6.22 -11.62 -1.35
N SER A 250 7.02 -11.11 -0.42
CA SER A 250 7.60 -9.76 -0.52
C SER A 250 8.57 -9.65 -1.70
N GLY A 251 8.21 -8.84 -2.71
CA GLY A 251 9.03 -8.58 -3.89
C GLY A 251 9.12 -9.79 -4.84
N VAL A 252 9.01 -9.57 -6.15
CA VAL A 252 9.20 -10.65 -7.13
C VAL A 252 10.66 -10.91 -7.47
N TYR A 253 11.56 -9.97 -7.14
CA TYR A 253 12.98 -10.07 -7.43
C TYR A 253 13.79 -10.18 -6.15
N HIS A 254 14.77 -11.07 -6.16
CA HIS A 254 15.72 -11.25 -5.06
C HIS A 254 17.15 -11.11 -5.55
N THR A 255 17.93 -10.34 -4.81
CA THR A 255 19.35 -10.08 -5.08
C THR A 255 20.06 -9.94 -3.72
N PRO A 256 21.26 -10.50 -3.52
CA PRO A 256 22.04 -11.32 -4.47
C PRO A 256 21.65 -12.81 -4.45
N LEU A 257 22.37 -13.65 -5.21
CA LEU A 257 22.26 -15.13 -5.16
C LEU A 257 22.87 -15.70 -3.87
N ASP A 258 22.25 -15.38 -2.74
CA ASP A 258 22.60 -15.90 -1.42
C ASP A 258 21.76 -17.15 -1.04
N ASN A 259 21.93 -17.63 0.19
CA ASN A 259 21.17 -18.76 0.70
C ASN A 259 19.65 -18.52 0.79
N HIS A 260 19.18 -17.27 0.66
CA HIS A 260 17.76 -16.92 0.65
C HIS A 260 17.13 -17.01 -0.73
N ALA A 261 17.93 -16.98 -1.80
CA ALA A 261 17.45 -17.08 -3.19
C ALA A 261 16.63 -18.35 -3.44
N ALA A 262 17.07 -19.51 -2.94
CA ALA A 262 16.33 -20.76 -3.07
C ALA A 262 14.96 -20.70 -2.34
N SER A 263 14.95 -20.17 -1.11
CA SER A 263 13.70 -20.02 -0.34
C SER A 263 12.74 -19.02 -1.00
N HIS A 264 13.26 -17.99 -1.66
CA HIS A 264 12.45 -17.02 -2.43
C HIS A 264 11.71 -17.70 -3.58
N ILE A 265 12.42 -18.51 -4.35
CA ILE A 265 11.87 -19.29 -5.47
C ILE A 265 10.80 -20.26 -4.98
N GLU A 266 11.07 -21.01 -3.90
CA GLU A 266 10.11 -21.96 -3.32
C GLU A 266 8.81 -21.28 -2.86
N LYS A 267 8.92 -20.10 -2.22
CA LYS A 267 7.75 -19.32 -1.78
C LYS A 267 6.91 -18.88 -2.97
N TRP A 268 7.54 -18.36 -4.02
CA TRP A 268 6.85 -17.90 -5.22
C TRP A 268 6.26 -19.04 -6.05
N LEU A 269 6.96 -20.17 -6.15
CA LEU A 269 6.43 -21.37 -6.81
C LEU A 269 5.20 -21.89 -6.10
N ARG A 270 5.22 -21.95 -4.76
CA ARG A 270 4.05 -22.34 -3.97
C ARG A 270 2.88 -21.36 -4.11
N PHE A 271 3.19 -20.08 -4.31
CA PHE A 271 2.20 -19.03 -4.43
C PHE A 271 1.56 -18.96 -5.83
N LEU A 272 2.34 -19.09 -6.89
CA LEU A 272 1.90 -19.00 -8.30
C LEU A 272 1.50 -20.36 -8.89
N GLY A 273 1.95 -21.45 -8.28
CA GLY A 273 1.69 -22.82 -8.71
C GLY A 273 0.33 -23.35 -8.28
N ASP A 274 0.10 -24.64 -8.53
CA ASP A 274 -1.13 -25.32 -8.14
C ASP A 274 -1.11 -25.64 -6.63
N SER A 275 -2.07 -25.09 -5.89
CA SER A 275 -2.21 -25.31 -4.46
C SER A 275 -2.69 -26.72 -4.09
N GLU A 276 -3.42 -27.39 -4.99
CA GLU A 276 -3.90 -28.76 -4.78
C GLU A 276 -2.81 -29.79 -5.13
N HIS A 277 -1.97 -29.48 -6.11
CA HIS A 277 -0.88 -30.34 -6.60
C HIS A 277 0.46 -29.58 -6.58
N PRO A 278 1.05 -29.35 -5.40
CA PRO A 278 2.19 -28.44 -5.25
C PRO A 278 3.52 -29.00 -5.78
N GLU A 279 3.61 -30.31 -6.03
CA GLU A 279 4.85 -30.91 -6.54
C GLU A 279 5.06 -30.55 -8.02
N PRO A 280 6.20 -29.93 -8.39
CA PRO A 280 6.45 -29.58 -9.78
C PRO A 280 6.76 -30.84 -10.60
N HIS A 281 6.27 -30.84 -11.83
CA HIS A 281 6.51 -31.88 -12.83
C HIS A 281 7.17 -31.28 -14.07
N SER A 282 7.64 -32.12 -14.99
CA SER A 282 8.20 -31.64 -16.26
C SER A 282 7.19 -31.76 -17.39
N GLU A 283 7.25 -30.80 -18.31
CA GLU A 283 6.41 -30.76 -19.51
C GLU A 283 7.25 -30.49 -20.76
N THR A 284 6.67 -30.73 -21.94
CA THR A 284 7.27 -30.41 -23.22
C THR A 284 6.27 -29.62 -24.07
N GLN A 285 6.68 -28.44 -24.54
CA GLN A 285 5.88 -27.59 -25.41
C GLN A 285 6.37 -27.69 -26.85
N GLY A 286 5.46 -27.70 -27.82
CA GLY A 286 5.78 -27.85 -29.24
C GLY A 286 5.71 -26.51 -30.00
N VAL A 287 6.81 -26.11 -30.65
CA VAL A 287 6.88 -24.90 -31.47
C VAL A 287 7.40 -25.26 -32.86
N TRP A 288 6.54 -25.15 -33.88
CA TRP A 288 6.91 -25.37 -35.29
C TRP A 288 7.72 -26.66 -35.53
N GLY A 289 7.33 -27.76 -34.88
CA GLY A 289 7.99 -29.07 -34.99
C GLY A 289 9.23 -29.26 -34.11
N ARG A 290 9.55 -28.30 -33.24
CA ARG A 290 10.59 -28.39 -32.21
C ARG A 290 9.96 -28.56 -30.82
N GLU A 291 10.63 -29.32 -29.96
CA GLU A 291 10.25 -29.51 -28.56
C GLU A 291 11.03 -28.56 -27.62
N ILE A 292 10.32 -27.92 -26.71
CA ILE A 292 10.86 -27.10 -25.63
C ILE A 292 10.59 -27.82 -24.32
N HIS A 293 11.65 -28.30 -23.68
CA HIS A 293 11.54 -28.94 -22.38
C HIS A 293 11.42 -27.89 -21.26
N VAL A 294 10.35 -28.01 -20.47
CA VAL A 294 10.06 -27.19 -19.30
C VAL A 294 10.34 -28.05 -18.06
N PRO A 295 11.48 -27.85 -17.35
CA PRO A 295 11.93 -28.79 -16.33
C PRO A 295 10.97 -28.89 -15.14
N ARG A 296 10.34 -27.78 -14.76
CA ARG A 296 9.54 -27.65 -13.54
C ARG A 296 8.32 -26.78 -13.82
N VAL A 297 7.14 -27.38 -13.67
CA VAL A 297 5.82 -26.77 -13.83
C VAL A 297 4.95 -27.13 -12.64
N SER A 298 4.28 -26.13 -12.06
CA SER A 298 3.18 -26.34 -11.12
C SER A 298 2.02 -25.44 -11.57
N GLY A 299 0.84 -26.02 -11.82
CA GLY A 299 -0.27 -25.29 -12.43
C GLY A 299 0.13 -24.64 -13.76
N ARG A 300 -0.05 -23.32 -13.87
CA ARG A 300 0.39 -22.51 -15.03
C ARG A 300 1.64 -21.68 -14.74
N CYS A 301 2.44 -22.10 -13.75
CA CYS A 301 3.71 -21.48 -13.39
C CYS A 301 4.89 -22.35 -13.85
N ALA A 302 5.73 -21.81 -14.74
CA ALA A 302 6.93 -22.47 -15.23
C ALA A 302 8.19 -21.95 -14.52
N TRP A 303 9.08 -22.87 -14.11
CA TRP A 303 10.34 -22.54 -13.47
C TRP A 303 11.54 -23.06 -14.26
N PHE A 304 12.44 -22.14 -14.60
CA PHE A 304 13.73 -22.40 -15.23
C PHE A 304 14.88 -21.81 -14.40
N THR A 305 16.05 -22.40 -14.50
CA THR A 305 17.30 -21.65 -14.30
C THR A 305 17.58 -20.80 -15.54
N PHE A 306 18.36 -19.72 -15.40
CA PHE A 306 18.73 -18.87 -16.52
C PHE A 306 19.39 -19.66 -17.67
N GLN A 307 20.25 -20.63 -17.34
CA GLN A 307 20.93 -21.46 -18.34
C GLN A 307 19.98 -22.44 -19.06
N GLU A 308 18.96 -22.96 -18.37
CA GLU A 308 17.98 -23.86 -18.98
C GLU A 308 17.10 -23.13 -20.01
N LEU A 309 16.76 -21.86 -19.78
CA LEU A 309 15.91 -21.10 -20.69
C LEU A 309 16.70 -20.29 -21.72
N ILE A 310 17.61 -19.42 -21.25
CA ILE A 310 18.32 -18.44 -22.07
C ILE A 310 19.65 -19.01 -22.59
N GLY A 311 20.29 -19.90 -21.84
CA GLY A 311 21.53 -20.56 -22.26
C GLY A 311 21.38 -21.44 -23.51
N ARG A 312 20.17 -21.94 -23.76
CA ARG A 312 19.83 -22.76 -24.94
C ARG A 312 19.51 -21.90 -26.16
N ALA A 313 19.53 -22.50 -27.35
CA ALA A 313 19.19 -21.83 -28.61
C ALA A 313 17.67 -21.55 -28.72
N THR A 314 17.10 -20.84 -27.74
CA THR A 314 15.72 -20.37 -27.73
C THR A 314 15.60 -19.00 -28.41
N GLY A 315 14.46 -18.73 -29.02
CA GLY A 315 14.17 -17.47 -29.72
C GLY A 315 12.75 -16.96 -29.46
N ALA A 316 12.36 -15.89 -30.17
CA ALA A 316 11.09 -15.21 -29.95
C ALA A 316 9.87 -16.15 -30.06
N ALA A 317 9.85 -17.05 -31.06
CA ALA A 317 8.77 -18.00 -31.24
C ALA A 317 8.63 -18.97 -30.05
N ASP A 318 9.75 -19.39 -29.47
CA ASP A 318 9.77 -20.26 -28.30
C ASP A 318 9.17 -19.54 -27.09
N TYR A 319 9.53 -18.28 -26.87
CA TYR A 319 9.01 -17.49 -25.76
C TYR A 319 7.51 -17.20 -25.91
N ILE A 320 7.04 -16.88 -27.11
CA ILE A 320 5.61 -16.66 -27.39
C ILE A 320 4.80 -17.91 -27.08
N GLU A 321 5.28 -19.10 -27.45
CA GLU A 321 4.58 -20.33 -27.11
C GLU A 321 4.58 -20.60 -25.61
N LEU A 322 5.71 -20.37 -24.92
CA LEU A 322 5.75 -20.47 -23.47
C LEU A 322 4.71 -19.52 -22.83
N MET A 323 4.55 -18.29 -23.34
CA MET A 323 3.54 -17.34 -22.86
C MET A 323 2.09 -17.78 -23.11
N ARG A 324 1.84 -18.69 -24.06
CA ARG A 324 0.50 -19.28 -24.29
C ARG A 324 0.21 -20.38 -23.28
N SER A 325 1.23 -21.18 -22.96
CA SER A 325 1.11 -22.32 -22.06
C SER A 325 1.11 -21.91 -20.57
N TYR A 326 1.83 -20.84 -20.21
CA TYR A 326 2.03 -20.44 -18.81
C TYR A 326 1.71 -18.96 -18.57
N ASP A 327 1.18 -18.66 -17.39
CA ASP A 327 0.80 -17.30 -16.97
C ASP A 327 1.84 -16.69 -16.00
N ALA A 328 2.79 -17.49 -15.53
CA ALA A 328 3.81 -17.10 -14.58
C ALA A 328 5.15 -17.81 -14.85
N PHE A 329 6.23 -17.06 -14.67
CA PHE A 329 7.59 -17.50 -14.92
C PHE A 329 8.49 -17.20 -13.73
N ILE A 330 9.22 -18.21 -13.32
CA ILE A 330 10.28 -18.10 -12.32
C ILE A 330 11.60 -18.39 -13.03
N ILE A 331 12.52 -17.43 -13.03
CA ILE A 331 13.86 -17.58 -13.59
C ILE A 331 14.88 -17.45 -12.46
N SER A 332 15.52 -18.55 -12.09
CA SER A 332 16.57 -18.56 -11.07
C SER A 332 17.96 -18.33 -11.66
N ASP A 333 18.86 -17.84 -10.83
CA ASP A 333 20.31 -17.78 -11.09
C ASP A 333 20.68 -16.89 -12.29
N VAL A 334 19.98 -15.76 -12.44
CA VAL A 334 20.25 -14.78 -13.49
C VAL A 334 21.59 -14.10 -13.23
N PRO A 335 22.61 -14.29 -14.09
CA PRO A 335 23.91 -13.67 -13.91
C PRO A 335 23.86 -12.19 -14.32
N GLY A 336 24.82 -11.40 -13.84
CA GLY A 336 25.16 -10.14 -14.52
C GLY A 336 25.80 -10.46 -15.87
N MET A 337 25.32 -9.82 -16.93
CA MET A 337 25.83 -10.01 -18.29
C MET A 337 26.72 -8.83 -18.69
N THR A 338 27.86 -9.15 -19.27
CA THR A 338 28.84 -8.19 -19.80
C THR A 338 28.77 -8.16 -21.33
N TYR A 339 29.62 -7.35 -21.98
CA TYR A 339 29.74 -7.34 -23.45
C TYR A 339 30.04 -8.73 -24.06
N ARG A 340 30.60 -9.67 -23.27
CA ARG A 340 30.91 -11.04 -23.73
C ARG A 340 29.68 -11.91 -23.83
N GLU A 341 28.63 -11.62 -23.07
CA GLU A 341 27.36 -12.36 -23.04
C GLU A 341 26.24 -11.65 -23.83
N ARG A 342 26.57 -10.79 -24.81
CA ARG A 342 25.57 -10.01 -25.57
C ARG A 342 24.45 -10.84 -26.20
N ASP A 343 24.75 -12.04 -26.69
CA ASP A 343 23.73 -12.91 -27.28
C ASP A 343 22.79 -13.51 -26.23
N LEU A 344 23.25 -13.69 -24.98
CA LEU A 344 22.39 -14.08 -23.85
C LEU A 344 21.55 -12.88 -23.42
N ALA A 345 22.15 -11.69 -23.34
CA ALA A 345 21.45 -10.46 -23.00
C ALA A 345 20.32 -10.16 -24.00
N ARG A 346 20.58 -10.28 -25.31
CA ARG A 346 19.56 -10.09 -26.35
C ARG A 346 18.42 -11.10 -26.22
N ARG A 347 18.73 -12.38 -25.99
CA ARG A 347 17.71 -13.43 -25.75
C ARG A 347 16.88 -13.14 -24.50
N PHE A 348 17.53 -12.71 -23.41
CA PHE A 348 16.83 -12.38 -22.17
C PHE A 348 15.93 -11.16 -22.32
N ILE A 349 16.35 -10.13 -23.05
CA ILE A 349 15.48 -8.99 -23.39
C ILE A 349 14.28 -9.44 -24.20
N THR A 350 14.48 -10.26 -25.23
CA THR A 350 13.36 -10.80 -26.02
C THR A 350 12.40 -11.63 -25.16
N PHE A 351 12.91 -12.35 -24.16
CA PHE A 351 12.08 -13.07 -23.19
C PHE A 351 11.32 -12.10 -22.27
N ILE A 352 11.98 -11.09 -21.69
CA ILE A 352 11.35 -10.04 -20.88
C ILE A 352 10.24 -9.35 -21.68
N ASP A 353 10.51 -9.08 -22.95
CA ASP A 353 9.56 -8.45 -23.86
C ASP A 353 8.31 -9.33 -24.05
N ALA A 354 8.50 -10.63 -24.27
CA ALA A 354 7.41 -11.58 -24.40
C ALA A 354 6.58 -11.69 -23.09
N VAL A 355 7.24 -11.73 -21.93
CA VAL A 355 6.57 -11.79 -20.62
C VAL A 355 5.77 -10.52 -20.33
N TYR A 356 6.33 -9.37 -20.69
CA TYR A 356 5.66 -8.08 -20.53
C TYR A 356 4.44 -7.98 -21.44
N GLU A 357 4.58 -8.32 -22.72
CA GLU A 357 3.49 -8.26 -23.71
C GLU A 357 2.38 -9.28 -23.44
N SER A 358 2.72 -10.44 -22.88
CA SER A 358 1.74 -11.44 -22.45
C SER A 358 1.10 -11.13 -21.10
N HIS A 359 1.57 -10.08 -20.42
CA HIS A 359 1.11 -9.70 -19.10
C HIS A 359 1.34 -10.78 -18.02
N ALA A 360 2.29 -11.70 -18.25
CA ALA A 360 2.62 -12.77 -17.32
C ALA A 360 3.38 -12.28 -16.07
N LYS A 361 3.40 -13.11 -15.02
CA LYS A 361 4.18 -12.84 -13.81
C LYS A 361 5.64 -13.23 -14.01
N LEU A 362 6.56 -12.42 -13.51
CA LEU A 362 7.98 -12.71 -13.57
C LEU A 362 8.61 -12.63 -12.18
N VAL A 363 9.20 -13.73 -11.74
CA VAL A 363 9.98 -13.83 -10.50
C VAL A 363 11.42 -14.14 -10.87
N LEU A 364 12.36 -13.40 -10.29
CA LEU A 364 13.79 -13.51 -10.60
C LEU A 364 14.63 -13.68 -9.34
N THR A 365 15.67 -14.51 -9.41
CA THR A 365 16.83 -14.36 -8.52
C THR A 365 18.04 -13.93 -9.35
N THR A 366 18.71 -12.86 -8.95
CA THR A 366 19.79 -12.25 -9.74
C THR A 366 21.09 -12.16 -8.94
N ALA A 367 22.22 -12.34 -9.63
CA ALA A 367 23.56 -12.22 -9.05
C ALA A 367 23.93 -10.78 -8.73
N VAL A 368 23.39 -9.83 -9.50
CA VAL A 368 23.63 -8.39 -9.40
C VAL A 368 22.29 -7.64 -9.40
N PRO A 369 22.24 -6.40 -8.89
CA PRO A 369 21.04 -5.56 -8.98
C PRO A 369 20.55 -5.43 -10.42
N LEU A 370 19.25 -5.20 -10.62
CA LEU A 370 18.66 -5.08 -11.96
C LEU A 370 19.40 -4.05 -12.82
N THR A 371 19.80 -2.93 -12.22
CA THR A 371 20.53 -1.85 -12.87
C THR A 371 21.87 -2.30 -13.48
N GLN A 372 22.43 -3.41 -13.00
CA GLN A 372 23.71 -3.97 -13.42
C GLN A 372 23.57 -5.26 -14.24
N LEU A 373 22.35 -5.72 -14.54
CA LEU A 373 22.12 -6.99 -15.25
C LEU A 373 22.68 -7.01 -16.66
N PHE A 374 22.63 -5.88 -17.36
CA PHE A 374 23.06 -5.77 -18.76
C PHE A 374 24.33 -4.95 -18.95
N VAL A 375 24.77 -4.24 -17.90
CA VAL A 375 25.95 -3.37 -17.90
C VAL A 375 26.61 -3.44 -16.54
N SER A 376 27.88 -3.83 -16.50
CA SER A 376 28.64 -3.78 -15.25
C SER A 376 29.00 -2.33 -14.87
N PRO A 377 29.15 -2.01 -13.57
CA PRO A 377 29.61 -0.69 -13.14
C PRO A 377 30.94 -0.26 -13.77
N ASP A 378 31.84 -1.21 -14.07
CA ASP A 378 33.13 -0.91 -14.70
C ASP A 378 32.99 -0.58 -16.18
N GLU A 379 32.08 -1.24 -16.91
CA GLU A 379 31.73 -0.87 -18.27
C GLU A 379 31.11 0.54 -18.27
N PHE A 380 30.15 0.79 -17.37
CA PHE A 380 29.51 2.10 -17.21
C PHE A 380 30.54 3.22 -16.96
N ARG A 381 31.45 3.03 -16.01
CA ARG A 381 32.59 3.93 -15.73
C ARG A 381 33.44 4.19 -16.97
N ASN A 382 33.84 3.12 -17.67
CA ASN A 382 34.71 3.24 -18.83
C ASN A 382 34.06 4.05 -19.96
N SER A 383 32.73 4.04 -20.06
CA SER A 383 32.03 4.92 -21.01
C SER A 383 32.01 6.39 -20.61
N LEU A 384 31.74 6.70 -19.33
CA LEU A 384 31.71 8.08 -18.83
C LEU A 384 33.09 8.75 -18.98
N LYS A 385 34.17 7.98 -18.77
CA LYS A 385 35.55 8.41 -19.02
C LYS A 385 35.82 8.66 -20.51
N LYS A 386 35.23 7.86 -21.40
CA LYS A 386 35.43 7.97 -22.85
C LYS A 386 34.66 9.13 -23.48
N ASP A 387 33.53 9.51 -22.88
CA ASP A 387 32.69 10.64 -23.33
C ASP A 387 33.07 11.98 -22.66
N GLY A 388 34.19 12.02 -21.94
CA GLY A 388 34.75 13.25 -21.34
C GLY A 388 33.91 13.84 -20.20
N LYS A 389 33.00 13.06 -19.61
CA LYS A 389 32.06 13.51 -18.56
C LYS A 389 32.52 13.19 -17.14
N ALA A 390 33.55 12.39 -16.94
CA ALA A 390 34.06 12.02 -15.61
C ALA A 390 35.32 12.83 -15.23
N SER A 391 35.29 13.46 -14.05
CA SER A 391 36.49 13.96 -13.35
C SER A 391 37.15 12.82 -12.55
N ASP A 392 38.46 12.91 -12.29
CA ASP A 392 39.22 11.91 -11.52
C ASP A 392 38.67 11.65 -10.09
N ASP A 393 37.79 12.53 -9.57
CA ASP A 393 37.16 12.44 -8.25
C ASP A 393 35.93 11.51 -8.16
N GLU A 394 35.34 11.02 -9.26
CA GLU A 394 34.24 10.02 -9.23
C GLU A 394 34.77 8.59 -8.99
N SER A 395 35.60 8.43 -7.96
CA SER A 395 36.39 7.21 -7.72
C SER A 395 35.68 6.13 -6.90
N ASP A 396 34.49 6.42 -6.34
CA ASP A 396 33.79 5.48 -5.47
C ASP A 396 32.84 4.54 -6.21
N ALA A 397 32.81 3.28 -5.77
CA ALA A 397 31.92 2.28 -6.39
C ALA A 397 30.44 2.62 -6.19
N GLU A 398 30.12 3.23 -5.05
CA GLU A 398 28.79 3.66 -4.65
C GLU A 398 28.28 4.84 -5.48
N SER A 399 29.13 5.82 -5.82
CA SER A 399 28.71 7.00 -6.59
C SER A 399 28.24 6.62 -8.00
N VAL A 400 28.92 5.65 -8.63
CA VAL A 400 28.54 5.12 -9.94
C VAL A 400 27.28 4.29 -9.87
N SER A 401 27.11 3.47 -8.82
CA SER A 401 25.86 2.73 -8.62
C SER A 401 24.69 3.69 -8.40
N HIS A 402 24.90 4.77 -7.64
CA HIS A 402 23.90 5.83 -7.45
C HIS A 402 23.61 6.59 -8.75
N ALA A 403 24.62 6.88 -9.57
CA ALA A 403 24.41 7.50 -10.87
C ALA A 403 23.59 6.59 -11.81
N MET A 404 23.91 5.29 -11.85
CA MET A 404 23.13 4.30 -12.59
C MET A 404 21.68 4.22 -12.09
N GLN A 405 21.48 4.24 -10.77
CA GLN A 405 20.15 4.20 -10.16
C GLN A 405 19.34 5.48 -10.44
N HIS A 406 19.94 6.66 -10.27
CA HIS A 406 19.30 7.95 -10.54
C HIS A 406 18.97 8.14 -12.04
N MET A 407 19.79 7.61 -12.95
CA MET A 407 19.44 7.59 -14.38
C MET A 407 18.21 6.71 -14.66
N MET A 408 17.96 5.70 -13.82
CA MET A 408 16.88 4.73 -13.98
C MET A 408 15.59 5.05 -13.21
N GLU A 409 15.65 5.91 -12.19
CA GLU A 409 14.43 6.43 -11.54
C GLU A 409 13.62 7.32 -12.50
N ASP A 410 14.30 7.87 -13.51
CA ASP A 410 13.78 8.86 -14.45
C ASP A 410 14.11 8.45 -15.91
N VAL A 411 13.92 7.17 -16.27
CA VAL A 411 14.28 6.65 -17.62
C VAL A 411 13.68 7.48 -18.75
N ASP A 412 12.41 7.89 -18.64
CA ASP A 412 11.74 8.68 -19.69
C ASP A 412 12.38 10.06 -19.93
N SER A 413 12.97 10.68 -18.91
CA SER A 413 13.68 11.96 -19.03
C SER A 413 15.17 11.80 -19.33
N ASN A 414 15.77 10.66 -18.93
CA ASN A 414 17.20 10.37 -19.08
C ASN A 414 17.56 9.50 -20.30
N ILE A 415 16.59 9.06 -21.10
CA ILE A 415 16.83 8.40 -22.39
C ILE A 415 17.79 9.21 -23.28
N ASP A 416 17.68 10.54 -23.29
CA ASP A 416 18.56 11.41 -24.08
C ASP A 416 20.00 11.45 -23.53
N GLN A 417 20.20 11.21 -22.24
CA GLN A 417 21.54 11.09 -21.64
C GLN A 417 22.15 9.71 -21.92
N LEU A 418 21.36 8.63 -21.88
CA LEU A 418 21.77 7.27 -22.26
C LEU A 418 22.09 7.15 -23.76
N LYS A 419 21.42 7.92 -24.62
CA LYS A 419 21.77 8.02 -26.06
C LYS A 419 23.21 8.50 -26.26
N SER A 420 23.74 9.34 -25.37
CA SER A 420 25.07 9.94 -25.51
C SER A 420 26.25 9.05 -25.07
N SER A 421 26.02 7.93 -24.39
CA SER A 421 27.08 7.14 -23.74
C SER A 421 27.63 5.99 -24.60
N ASN A 422 28.93 5.94 -24.90
CA ASN A 422 29.58 4.96 -25.81
C ASN A 422 29.64 3.47 -25.34
N LEU A 423 28.70 3.02 -24.49
CA LEU A 423 28.66 1.69 -23.84
C LEU A 423 28.34 0.52 -24.76
N PHE A 424 27.61 0.77 -25.84
CA PHE A 424 27.01 -0.28 -26.66
C PHE A 424 27.31 -0.05 -28.13
N SER A 425 27.35 -1.14 -28.90
CA SER A 425 27.80 -1.09 -30.30
C SER A 425 26.76 -0.52 -31.28
N GLY A 426 25.62 -0.01 -30.80
CA GLY A 426 24.58 0.66 -31.58
C GLY A 426 23.46 1.26 -30.72
N ASP A 427 22.77 2.27 -31.25
CA ASP A 427 21.68 2.99 -30.57
C ASP A 427 20.47 2.08 -30.25
N GLU A 428 20.24 1.04 -31.06
CA GLU A 428 19.16 0.07 -30.87
C GLU A 428 19.33 -0.79 -29.62
N GLU A 429 20.57 -1.20 -29.29
CA GLU A 429 20.83 -2.04 -28.12
C GLU A 429 20.63 -1.26 -26.82
N ARG A 430 21.07 0.01 -26.78
CA ARG A 430 20.82 0.93 -25.66
C ARG A 430 19.33 1.04 -25.37
N PHE A 431 18.56 1.27 -26.42
CA PHE A 431 17.13 1.39 -26.32
C PHE A 431 16.49 0.09 -25.84
N ALA A 432 16.95 -1.07 -26.33
CA ALA A 432 16.47 -2.37 -25.88
C ALA A 432 16.76 -2.63 -24.40
N PHE A 433 17.95 -2.27 -23.89
CA PHE A 433 18.29 -2.44 -22.47
C PHE A 433 17.48 -1.52 -21.55
N ALA A 434 17.41 -0.22 -21.88
CA ALA A 434 16.64 0.75 -21.10
C ALA A 434 15.16 0.35 -21.03
N ARG A 435 14.60 -0.10 -22.16
CA ARG A 435 13.24 -0.62 -22.25
C ARG A 435 13.04 -1.88 -21.41
N ALA A 436 13.97 -2.83 -21.46
CA ALA A 436 13.89 -4.06 -20.66
C ALA A 436 13.92 -3.75 -19.15
N LEU A 437 14.76 -2.82 -18.71
CA LEU A 437 14.84 -2.40 -17.31
C LEU A 437 13.57 -1.69 -16.85
N SER A 438 13.05 -0.78 -17.67
CA SER A 438 11.75 -0.12 -17.42
C SER A 438 10.63 -1.15 -17.26
N ARG A 439 10.56 -2.15 -18.17
CA ARG A 439 9.61 -3.26 -18.10
C ARG A 439 9.78 -4.10 -16.83
N LEU A 440 11.03 -4.42 -16.43
CA LEU A 440 11.30 -5.13 -15.18
C LEU A 440 10.82 -4.33 -13.96
N THR A 441 11.10 -3.03 -13.91
CA THR A 441 10.63 -2.16 -12.81
C THR A 441 9.10 -2.13 -12.74
N GLU A 442 8.42 -2.02 -13.88
CA GLU A 442 6.95 -2.07 -13.93
C GLU A 442 6.41 -3.43 -13.49
N MET A 443 7.03 -4.53 -13.93
CA MET A 443 6.65 -5.89 -13.53
C MET A 443 6.90 -6.20 -12.05
N ALA A 444 7.79 -5.45 -11.40
CA ALA A 444 8.00 -5.51 -9.95
C ALA A 444 6.90 -4.80 -9.15
N SER A 445 6.13 -3.93 -9.80
CA SER A 445 5.10 -3.14 -9.13
C SER A 445 4.03 -4.03 -8.53
N ARG A 446 3.47 -3.59 -7.41
CA ARG A 446 2.38 -4.29 -6.74
C ARG A 446 1.18 -4.48 -7.67
N ASP A 447 0.85 -3.45 -8.45
CA ASP A 447 -0.26 -3.47 -9.40
C ASP A 447 -0.06 -4.54 -10.47
N TRP A 448 1.16 -4.65 -11.02
CA TRP A 448 1.47 -5.71 -11.98
C TRP A 448 1.36 -7.09 -11.36
N VAL A 449 1.90 -7.29 -10.16
CA VAL A 449 1.92 -8.58 -9.48
C VAL A 449 0.52 -9.00 -9.09
N GLU A 450 -0.28 -8.12 -8.51
CA GLU A 450 -1.64 -8.42 -8.04
C GLU A 450 -2.65 -8.62 -9.19
N ARG A 451 -2.31 -8.20 -10.43
CA ARG A 451 -3.12 -8.38 -11.65
C ARG A 451 -3.58 -9.83 -11.88
N GLY A 452 -4.82 -10.05 -12.28
CA GLY A 452 -5.46 -11.35 -12.52
C GLY A 452 -5.63 -12.26 -11.29
N MET A 453 -5.00 -11.97 -10.14
CA MET A 453 -4.99 -12.88 -8.98
C MET A 453 -6.20 -12.73 -8.05
N GLY A 454 -7.18 -11.89 -8.43
CA GLY A 454 -8.32 -11.55 -7.55
C GLY A 454 -7.92 -10.72 -6.32
N LEU A 455 -6.63 -10.36 -6.19
CA LEU A 455 -6.07 -9.37 -5.27
C LEU A 455 -6.21 -7.94 -5.81
N GLU A 456 -6.60 -7.79 -7.08
CA GLU A 456 -6.92 -6.55 -7.81
C GLU A 456 -8.16 -5.79 -7.28
N GLN A 457 -8.54 -5.98 -6.02
CA GLN A 457 -9.72 -5.38 -5.38
C GLN A 457 -9.63 -3.83 -5.23
N LEU A 458 -8.76 -3.20 -6.02
CA LEU A 458 -8.67 -1.75 -6.23
C LEU A 458 -8.86 -1.30 -7.70
N GLY A 459 -9.13 -2.16 -8.71
CA GLY A 459 -9.47 -1.63 -10.05
C GLY A 459 -9.43 -2.51 -11.32
N GLY A 460 -9.22 -3.83 -11.26
CA GLY A 460 -8.84 -4.63 -12.46
C GLY A 460 -9.95 -5.17 -13.39
N LYS A 461 -11.22 -4.76 -13.28
CA LYS A 461 -12.30 -5.40 -14.06
C LYS A 461 -12.18 -5.15 -15.58
N LYS A 462 -11.66 -3.98 -15.97
CA LYS A 462 -11.45 -3.61 -17.36
C LYS A 462 -10.30 -4.41 -18.01
N GLU A 463 -9.22 -4.66 -17.29
CA GLU A 463 -8.07 -5.42 -17.79
C GLU A 463 -8.40 -6.90 -17.94
N LYS A 464 -9.19 -7.49 -17.04
CA LYS A 464 -9.67 -8.87 -17.19
C LYS A 464 -10.58 -9.06 -18.42
N ASP A 465 -11.47 -8.10 -18.68
CA ASP A 465 -12.39 -8.14 -19.82
C ASP A 465 -11.67 -7.83 -21.15
N ASP A 466 -10.68 -6.93 -21.13
CA ASP A 466 -9.81 -6.66 -22.27
C ASP A 466 -8.87 -7.86 -22.56
N TRP A 467 -8.38 -8.55 -21.52
CA TRP A 467 -7.59 -9.78 -21.62
C TRP A 467 -8.38 -10.95 -22.20
N ALA A 468 -9.64 -11.14 -21.82
CA ALA A 468 -10.51 -12.15 -22.41
C ALA A 468 -10.78 -11.88 -23.91
N LYS A 469 -10.91 -10.60 -24.30
CA LYS A 469 -11.09 -10.19 -25.69
C LYS A 469 -9.83 -10.34 -26.53
N VAL A 470 -8.65 -10.01 -25.99
CA VAL A 470 -7.36 -10.18 -26.70
C VAL A 470 -7.06 -11.66 -26.91
N ARG A 471 -7.31 -12.52 -25.91
CA ARG A 471 -7.10 -13.98 -26.05
C ARG A 471 -8.04 -14.62 -27.08
N SER A 472 -9.31 -14.19 -27.11
CA SER A 472 -10.29 -14.66 -28.10
C SER A 472 -9.87 -14.30 -29.52
N ARG A 473 -9.37 -13.07 -29.73
CA ARG A 473 -8.89 -12.60 -31.06
C ARG A 473 -7.63 -13.33 -31.52
N GLN A 474 -6.69 -13.61 -30.62
CA GLN A 474 -5.48 -14.36 -30.96
C GLN A 474 -5.75 -15.85 -31.26
N MET A 475 -6.80 -16.44 -30.66
CA MET A 475 -7.25 -17.79 -31.02
C MET A 475 -7.89 -17.82 -32.41
N GLU A 476 -8.72 -16.83 -32.75
CA GLU A 476 -9.39 -16.73 -34.05
C GLU A 476 -8.39 -16.49 -35.20
N ASP A 477 -7.30 -15.74 -34.98
CA ASP A 477 -6.26 -15.50 -35.99
C ASP A 477 -5.29 -16.70 -36.22
N SER A 478 -5.48 -17.81 -35.48
CA SER A 478 -4.61 -19.00 -35.53
C SER A 478 -5.30 -20.30 -35.99
N MET A 479 -6.59 -20.21 -36.35
CA MET A 479 -7.33 -21.24 -37.11
C MET A 479 -7.42 -20.82 -38.57
#